data_AF-F9RMP1-F1
#
_entry.id   AF-F9RMP1-F1
#
_cell.length_a   1.000
_cell.length_b   1.000
_cell.length_c   1.000
_cell.angle_alpha   90.00
_cell.angle_beta   90.00
_cell.angle_gamma   90.00
#
_symmetry.space_group_name_H-M   'P 1'
#
loop_
_entity.id
_entity.type
_entity.pdbx_description
1 polymer ?
#
loop_
_entity_poly.entity_id
_entity_poly.type
_entity_poly.pdbx_seq_one_letter_code
_entity_poly.pdbx_strand_id
1 'polypeptide(L)'
;MLKDKLNPNGGTKLVAGKYVVHKPRIKSGLPIRNGLARLQVVMFMLKSFAVRDWWAFSEVYGMPVRLGTYHPNATQKQIDTLVDAVRNLASDAGAVVPEGMKIDIKEAKRGESGMVMFESMARWCDEQTSKAVLGQTMTTENGGSYAQANVHNEVRLDIANWDGMQLAATFNEQLIRPYIDMNWGVQENYPTVSFEEE
;
A
#
# COMPACT_ATOMS: atom_id res chain seq x y z
N MET A 1 -13.35 24.84 -4.24
CA MET A 1 -13.45 25.93 -5.21
C MET A 1 -13.82 25.33 -6.54
N LEU A 2 -14.76 25.94 -7.26
CA LEU A 2 -15.05 25.52 -8.62
C LEU A 2 -14.00 26.10 -9.55
N LYS A 3 -13.46 25.27 -10.43
CA LYS A 3 -12.65 25.75 -11.56
C LYS A 3 -13.62 26.24 -12.63
N ASP A 4 -13.72 27.55 -12.76
CA ASP A 4 -14.48 28.19 -13.83
C ASP A 4 -13.58 28.42 -15.04
N LYS A 5 -14.11 28.32 -16.27
CA LYS A 5 -13.34 28.55 -17.51
C LYS A 5 -12.79 29.97 -17.58
N LEU A 6 -13.46 30.92 -16.92
CA LEU A 6 -13.07 32.34 -16.84
C LEU A 6 -12.00 32.62 -15.76
N ASN A 7 -11.78 31.71 -14.81
CA ASN A 7 -10.80 31.92 -13.74
C ASN A 7 -10.10 30.61 -13.33
N PRO A 8 -9.15 30.12 -14.15
CA PRO A 8 -8.56 28.77 -14.00
C PRO A 8 -7.71 28.59 -12.74
N ASN A 9 -7.08 29.67 -12.27
CA ASN A 9 -6.06 29.62 -11.21
C ASN A 9 -6.60 30.05 -9.84
N GLY A 10 -7.63 30.88 -9.78
CA GLY A 10 -8.18 31.43 -8.54
C GLY A 10 -9.39 30.68 -7.97
N GLY A 11 -10.20 30.07 -8.85
CA GLY A 11 -11.44 29.40 -8.49
C GLY A 11 -12.49 30.30 -7.85
N THR A 12 -13.77 29.98 -8.02
CA THR A 12 -14.86 30.70 -7.33
C THR A 12 -15.20 30.02 -6.01
N LYS A 13 -15.53 30.84 -4.98
CA LYS A 13 -16.03 30.32 -3.70
C LYS A 13 -17.37 29.62 -3.92
N LEU A 14 -17.55 28.49 -3.26
CA LEU A 14 -18.79 27.71 -3.35
C LEU A 14 -19.92 28.54 -2.73
N VAL A 15 -20.98 28.77 -3.51
CA VAL A 15 -22.18 29.46 -3.02
C VAL A 15 -22.96 28.50 -2.13
N ALA A 16 -23.34 28.97 -0.94
CA ALA A 16 -24.14 28.18 0.01
C ALA A 16 -25.48 27.77 -0.62
N GLY A 17 -25.92 26.53 -0.35
CA GLY A 17 -27.18 25.98 -0.86
C GLY A 17 -27.16 25.45 -2.30
N LYS A 18 -26.07 25.66 -3.07
CA LYS A 18 -25.92 25.08 -4.43
C LYS A 18 -25.08 23.80 -4.47
N TYR A 19 -24.31 23.54 -3.42
CA TYR A 19 -23.37 22.42 -3.35
C TYR A 19 -23.47 21.74 -2.00
N VAL A 20 -23.41 20.41 -2.03
CA VAL A 20 -23.25 19.58 -0.82
C VAL A 20 -21.77 19.22 -0.72
N VAL A 21 -21.17 19.54 0.43
CA VAL A 21 -19.78 19.27 0.76
C VAL A 21 -19.74 18.35 1.97
N HIS A 22 -19.50 17.06 1.70
CA HIS A 22 -19.25 16.07 2.74
C HIS A 22 -17.77 16.09 3.14
N LYS A 23 -17.51 16.11 4.45
CA LYS A 23 -16.16 16.05 5.04
C LYS A 23 -16.15 14.99 6.14
N PRO A 24 -15.69 13.75 5.87
CA PRO A 24 -15.68 12.70 6.87
C PRO A 24 -14.68 13.04 7.99
N ARG A 25 -15.07 12.77 9.24
CA ARG A 25 -14.28 13.09 10.44
C ARG A 25 -13.51 11.90 10.98
N ILE A 26 -12.74 11.22 10.12
CA ILE A 26 -12.02 9.99 10.49
C ILE A 26 -11.02 10.19 11.65
N LYS A 27 -10.48 11.41 11.81
CA LYS A 27 -9.55 11.76 12.89
C LYS A 27 -9.86 13.14 13.46
N SER A 28 -9.58 13.32 14.75
CA SER A 28 -9.59 14.65 15.38
C SER A 28 -8.43 15.51 14.89
N GLY A 29 -8.72 16.77 14.53
CA GLY A 29 -7.74 17.74 14.08
C GLY A 29 -8.08 18.36 12.71
N LEU A 30 -7.04 18.71 11.96
CA LEU A 30 -7.19 19.41 10.68
C LEU A 30 -7.83 18.51 9.62
N PRO A 31 -8.89 18.95 8.91
CA PRO A 31 -9.59 18.15 7.89
C PRO A 31 -8.68 17.60 6.79
N ILE A 32 -7.60 18.31 6.43
CA ILE A 32 -6.62 17.86 5.44
C ILE A 32 -5.87 16.58 5.87
N ARG A 33 -5.89 16.26 7.17
CA ARG A 33 -5.25 15.07 7.74
C ARG A 33 -6.20 13.87 7.84
N ASN A 34 -7.46 14.02 7.44
CA ASN A 34 -8.48 12.97 7.57
C ASN A 34 -8.46 11.93 6.45
N GLY A 35 -7.56 12.04 5.46
CA GLY A 35 -7.49 11.09 4.36
C GLY A 35 -6.98 9.73 4.83
N LEU A 36 -7.77 8.67 4.65
CA LEU A 36 -7.38 7.28 4.95
C LEU A 36 -6.12 6.87 4.18
N ALA A 37 -6.00 7.33 2.93
CA ALA A 37 -4.83 7.11 2.09
C ALA A 37 -3.52 7.59 2.74
N ARG A 38 -3.56 8.63 3.59
CA ARG A 38 -2.37 9.15 4.27
C ARG A 38 -1.83 8.18 5.32
N LEU A 39 -2.71 7.43 5.99
CA LEU A 39 -2.31 6.38 6.92
C LEU A 39 -1.69 5.21 6.14
N GLN A 40 -2.29 4.87 5.01
CA GLN A 40 -1.90 3.71 4.20
C GLN A 40 -0.66 3.91 3.34
N VAL A 41 -0.32 5.16 2.99
CA VAL A 41 0.79 5.44 2.05
C VAL A 41 2.13 4.85 2.52
N VAL A 42 2.38 4.86 3.84
CA VAL A 42 3.63 4.34 4.40
C VAL A 42 3.70 2.82 4.22
N MET A 43 2.62 2.11 4.56
CA MET A 43 2.54 0.66 4.41
C MET A 43 2.58 0.24 2.95
N PHE A 44 1.89 0.97 2.07
CA PHE A 44 1.93 0.76 0.63
C PHE A 44 3.34 0.93 0.05
N MET A 45 4.07 1.98 0.45
CA MET A 45 5.45 2.20 0.00
C MET A 45 6.37 1.07 0.47
N LEU A 46 6.29 0.68 1.74
CA LEU A 46 7.10 -0.42 2.28
C LEU A 46 6.84 -1.73 1.53
N LYS A 47 5.56 -2.07 1.30
CA LYS A 47 5.18 -3.24 0.51
C LYS A 47 5.73 -3.19 -0.92
N SER A 48 5.58 -2.06 -1.59
CA SER A 48 6.00 -1.89 -2.99
C SER A 48 7.51 -2.08 -3.14
N PHE A 49 8.31 -1.56 -2.21
CA PHE A 49 9.76 -1.77 -2.22
C PHE A 49 10.14 -3.20 -1.84
N ALA A 50 9.52 -3.78 -0.81
CA ALA A 50 9.79 -5.15 -0.40
C ALA A 50 9.50 -6.16 -1.53
N VAL A 51 8.39 -5.99 -2.26
CA VAL A 51 8.06 -6.85 -3.40
C VAL A 51 9.06 -6.67 -4.53
N ARG A 52 9.44 -5.43 -4.87
CA ARG A 52 10.46 -5.19 -5.91
C ARG A 52 11.80 -5.83 -5.55
N ASP A 53 12.24 -5.68 -4.31
CA ASP A 53 13.49 -6.25 -3.84
C ASP A 53 13.41 -7.78 -3.78
N TRP A 54 12.24 -8.34 -3.47
CA TRP A 54 12.00 -9.78 -3.53
C TRP A 54 12.10 -10.32 -4.96
N TRP A 55 11.60 -9.61 -5.96
CA TRP A 55 11.77 -9.98 -7.37
C TRP A 55 13.25 -9.99 -7.77
N ALA A 56 13.99 -8.94 -7.46
CA ALA A 56 15.43 -8.85 -7.75
C ALA A 56 16.23 -9.94 -6.99
N PHE A 57 15.88 -10.19 -5.73
CA PHE A 57 16.47 -11.27 -4.95
C PHE A 57 16.17 -12.64 -5.57
N SER A 58 14.94 -12.89 -6.03
CA SER A 58 14.56 -14.17 -6.62
C SER A 58 15.28 -14.45 -7.94
N GLU A 59 15.59 -13.41 -8.72
CA GLU A 59 16.40 -13.51 -9.94
C GLU A 59 17.85 -13.93 -9.64
N VAL A 60 18.47 -13.31 -8.64
CA VAL A 60 19.87 -13.57 -8.28
C VAL A 60 20.04 -14.84 -7.43
N TYR A 61 19.05 -15.19 -6.61
CA TYR A 61 19.11 -16.34 -5.69
C TYR A 61 19.30 -17.68 -6.41
N GLY A 62 18.80 -17.80 -7.64
CA GLY A 62 18.98 -18.99 -8.48
C GLY A 62 20.32 -19.06 -9.22
N MET A 63 21.13 -18.00 -9.21
CA MET A 63 22.37 -17.93 -10.00
C MET A 63 23.60 -18.17 -9.13
N PRO A 64 24.26 -19.34 -9.24
CA PRO A 64 25.52 -19.57 -8.55
C PRO A 64 26.61 -18.69 -9.15
N VAL A 65 27.34 -17.96 -8.29
CA VAL A 65 28.54 -17.22 -8.68
C VAL A 65 29.61 -18.23 -9.09
N ARG A 66 30.06 -18.17 -10.34
CA ARG A 66 31.07 -19.09 -10.89
C ARG A 66 32.45 -18.46 -10.76
N LEU A 67 33.35 -19.17 -10.10
CA LEU A 67 34.75 -18.75 -9.89
C LEU A 67 35.67 -19.58 -10.79
N GLY A 68 36.42 -18.91 -11.66
CA GLY A 68 37.47 -19.54 -12.47
C GLY A 68 38.83 -19.34 -11.80
N THR A 69 39.56 -20.42 -11.52
CA THR A 69 40.94 -20.34 -11.01
C THR A 69 41.94 -20.61 -12.13
N TYR A 70 43.02 -19.84 -12.21
CA TYR A 70 44.11 -20.06 -13.17
C TYR A 70 45.48 -20.11 -12.50
N HIS A 71 46.42 -20.86 -13.07
CA HIS A 71 47.77 -20.99 -12.50
C HIS A 71 48.58 -19.68 -12.62
N PRO A 72 49.46 -19.36 -11.65
CA PRO A 72 50.32 -18.16 -11.70
C PRO A 72 51.23 -18.06 -12.93
N ASN A 73 51.53 -19.18 -13.58
CA ASN A 73 52.35 -19.25 -14.80
C ASN A 73 51.53 -19.17 -16.11
N ALA A 74 50.22 -18.88 -16.03
CA ALA A 74 49.39 -18.77 -17.22
C ALA A 74 49.75 -17.52 -18.05
N THR A 75 49.86 -17.70 -19.36
CA THR A 75 50.14 -16.60 -20.30
C THR A 75 48.93 -15.67 -20.40
N GLN A 76 49.13 -14.37 -20.66
CA GLN A 76 48.05 -13.39 -20.81
C GLN A 76 46.92 -13.85 -21.76
N LYS A 77 47.28 -14.49 -22.88
CA LYS A 77 46.31 -15.10 -23.83
C LYS A 77 45.40 -16.15 -23.21
N GLN A 78 45.91 -16.96 -22.28
CA GLN A 78 45.13 -17.99 -21.59
C GLN A 78 44.19 -17.36 -20.57
N ILE A 79 44.63 -16.30 -19.89
CA ILE A 79 43.79 -15.53 -18.96
C ILE A 79 42.63 -14.88 -19.71
N ASP A 80 42.90 -14.23 -20.84
CA ASP A 80 41.86 -13.58 -21.66
C ASP A 80 40.86 -14.60 -22.21
N THR A 81 41.34 -15.77 -22.67
CA THR A 81 40.46 -16.88 -23.12
C THR A 81 39.60 -17.42 -21.98
N LEU A 82 40.13 -17.46 -20.76
CA LEU A 82 39.38 -17.94 -19.59
C LEU A 82 38.33 -16.91 -19.14
N VAL A 83 38.67 -15.61 -19.19
CA VAL A 83 37.73 -14.51 -18.95
C VAL A 83 36.60 -14.52 -19.99
N ASP A 84 36.94 -14.71 -21.27
CA ASP A 84 35.95 -14.79 -22.34
C ASP A 84 35.11 -16.06 -22.25
N ALA A 85 35.68 -17.21 -21.85
CA ALA A 85 34.91 -18.42 -21.61
C ALA A 85 33.94 -18.24 -20.42
N VAL A 86 34.39 -17.61 -19.33
CA VAL A 86 33.57 -17.33 -18.15
C VAL A 86 32.46 -16.31 -18.46
N ARG A 87 32.74 -15.28 -19.28
CA ARG A 87 31.73 -14.31 -19.75
C ARG A 87 30.73 -14.92 -20.74
N ASN A 88 31.18 -15.76 -21.68
CA ASN A 88 30.30 -16.42 -22.64
C ASN A 88 29.43 -17.52 -22.00
N LEU A 89 29.84 -18.07 -20.85
CA LEU A 89 29.06 -19.04 -20.08
C LEU A 89 27.90 -18.41 -19.27
N ALA A 90 27.89 -17.10 -19.01
CA ALA A 90 26.76 -16.43 -18.33
C ALA A 90 26.78 -14.90 -18.41
N SER A 91 25.58 -14.32 -18.58
CA SER A 91 25.33 -12.89 -18.77
C SER A 91 25.70 -11.98 -17.60
N ASP A 92 25.83 -12.48 -16.36
CA ASP A 92 26.08 -11.61 -15.21
C ASP A 92 26.89 -12.29 -14.09
N ALA A 93 28.08 -11.72 -13.85
CA ALA A 93 29.01 -12.00 -12.75
C ALA A 93 29.81 -13.33 -12.79
N GLY A 94 30.95 -13.29 -13.49
CA GLY A 94 32.04 -14.26 -13.34
C GLY A 94 33.33 -13.58 -12.87
N ALA A 95 34.09 -14.23 -12.00
CA ALA A 95 35.38 -13.74 -11.51
C ALA A 95 36.49 -14.75 -11.81
N VAL A 96 37.63 -14.25 -12.29
CA VAL A 96 38.81 -15.05 -12.64
C VAL A 96 39.95 -14.65 -11.71
N VAL A 97 40.47 -15.59 -10.92
CA VAL A 97 41.50 -15.33 -9.91
C VAL A 97 42.69 -16.29 -10.02
N PRO A 98 43.92 -15.83 -9.73
CA PRO A 98 45.06 -16.72 -9.62
C PRO A 98 44.83 -17.77 -8.53
N GLU A 99 45.27 -19.00 -8.75
CA GLU A 99 45.11 -20.14 -7.84
C GLU A 99 45.75 -19.89 -6.45
N GLY A 100 46.74 -18.99 -6.37
CA GLY A 100 47.36 -18.53 -5.10
C GLY A 100 46.52 -17.51 -4.31
N MET A 101 45.46 -16.96 -4.90
CA MET A 101 44.59 -15.97 -4.28
C MET A 101 43.16 -16.52 -4.22
N LYS A 102 42.89 -17.36 -3.21
CA LYS A 102 41.53 -17.85 -2.94
C LYS A 102 40.64 -16.67 -2.52
N ILE A 103 39.69 -16.31 -3.37
CA ILE A 103 38.55 -15.48 -2.95
C ILE A 103 37.55 -16.42 -2.32
N ASP A 104 37.52 -16.41 -0.99
CA ASP A 104 36.50 -17.11 -0.23
C ASP A 104 35.22 -16.26 -0.30
N ILE A 105 34.35 -16.58 -1.27
CA ILE A 105 32.98 -16.05 -1.25
C ILE A 105 32.34 -16.69 -0.04
N LYS A 106 32.37 -15.97 1.10
CA LYS A 106 31.57 -16.32 2.26
C LYS A 106 30.12 -16.24 1.82
N GLU A 107 29.59 -17.37 1.36
CA GLU A 107 28.16 -17.53 1.10
C GLU A 107 27.47 -17.11 2.39
N ALA A 108 26.87 -15.91 2.39
CA ALA A 108 25.96 -15.51 3.44
C ALA A 108 24.93 -16.63 3.49
N LYS A 109 24.95 -17.41 4.59
CA LYS A 109 24.20 -18.66 4.75
C LYS A 109 22.90 -18.58 3.95
N ARG A 110 22.82 -19.34 2.86
CA ARG A 110 21.65 -19.48 1.98
C ARG A 110 20.52 -20.16 2.76
N GLY A 111 20.05 -19.49 3.80
CA GLY A 111 18.92 -19.94 4.58
C GLY A 111 17.65 -19.66 3.78
N GLU A 112 16.78 -20.66 3.75
CA GLU A 112 15.36 -20.56 3.35
C GLU A 112 14.65 -19.34 3.99
N SER A 113 15.22 -18.78 5.07
CA SER A 113 14.79 -17.56 5.75
C SER A 113 14.72 -16.31 4.88
N GLY A 114 15.48 -16.21 3.78
CA GLY A 114 15.47 -15.04 2.90
C GLY A 114 14.13 -14.82 2.21
N MET A 115 13.61 -15.84 1.52
CA MET A 115 12.30 -15.76 0.85
C MET A 115 11.16 -15.63 1.85
N VAL A 116 11.21 -16.36 2.96
CA VAL A 116 10.19 -16.28 4.02
C VAL A 116 10.17 -14.89 4.69
N MET A 117 11.30 -14.20 4.79
CA MET A 117 11.33 -12.82 5.31
C MET A 117 10.62 -11.83 4.39
N PHE A 118 10.82 -11.92 3.08
CA PHE A 118 10.13 -11.02 2.14
C PHE A 118 8.63 -11.25 2.11
N GLU A 119 8.20 -12.52 2.08
CA GLU A 119 6.78 -12.88 2.14
C GLU A 119 6.14 -12.41 3.45
N SER A 120 6.78 -12.68 4.59
CA SER A 120 6.25 -12.26 5.90
C SER A 120 6.18 -10.75 6.06
N MET A 121 7.15 -9.99 5.51
CA MET A 121 7.10 -8.53 5.49
C MET A 121 5.96 -8.01 4.62
N ALA A 122 5.76 -8.59 3.43
CA ALA A 122 4.66 -8.22 2.54
C ALA A 122 3.30 -8.51 3.19
N ARG A 123 3.14 -9.70 3.80
CA ARG A 123 1.92 -10.08 4.53
C ARG A 123 1.67 -9.18 5.72
N TRP A 124 2.70 -8.84 6.50
CA TRP A 124 2.55 -7.92 7.62
C TRP A 124 2.06 -6.54 7.16
N CYS A 125 2.56 -6.02 6.02
CA CYS A 125 2.08 -4.75 5.48
C CYS A 125 0.60 -4.82 5.05
N ASP A 126 0.16 -5.94 4.47
CA ASP A 126 -1.25 -6.16 4.12
C ASP A 126 -2.13 -6.29 5.36
N GLU A 127 -1.68 -7.01 6.38
CA GLU A 127 -2.36 -7.13 7.66
C GLU A 127 -2.56 -5.75 8.31
N GLN A 128 -1.54 -4.88 8.33
CA GLN A 128 -1.68 -3.53 8.85
C GLN A 128 -2.63 -2.68 8.01
N THR A 129 -2.61 -2.85 6.69
CA THR A 129 -3.49 -2.15 5.76
C THR A 129 -4.95 -2.51 6.03
N SER A 130 -5.25 -3.81 6.15
CA SER A 130 -6.57 -4.35 6.47
C SER A 130 -7.08 -3.87 7.83
N LYS A 131 -6.24 -3.88 8.88
CA LYS A 131 -6.60 -3.32 10.20
C LYS A 131 -6.98 -1.85 10.12
N ALA A 132 -6.22 -1.07 9.36
CA ALA A 132 -6.43 0.36 9.28
C ALA A 132 -7.62 0.78 8.41
N VAL A 133 -8.06 -0.05 7.44
CA VAL A 133 -9.27 0.22 6.63
C VAL A 133 -10.51 -0.43 7.24
N LEU A 134 -10.45 -1.73 7.49
CA LEU A 134 -11.62 -2.56 7.86
C LEU A 134 -11.74 -2.74 9.38
N GLY A 135 -10.73 -2.36 10.17
CA GLY A 135 -10.70 -2.61 11.62
C GLY A 135 -10.33 -4.05 12.00
N GLN A 136 -10.12 -4.93 11.03
CA GLN A 136 -9.86 -6.36 11.24
C GLN A 136 -8.99 -6.95 10.12
N THR A 137 -8.41 -8.14 10.34
CA THR A 137 -7.65 -8.89 9.32
C THR A 137 -8.22 -10.26 9.00
N MET A 138 -8.92 -10.88 9.94
CA MET A 138 -9.13 -12.32 9.92
C MET A 138 -10.12 -12.75 8.83
N THR A 139 -11.20 -12.00 8.56
CA THR A 139 -12.16 -12.41 7.50
C THR A 139 -11.58 -12.28 6.09
N THR A 140 -10.52 -11.50 5.93
CA THR A 140 -9.87 -11.27 4.63
C THR A 140 -8.76 -12.27 4.35
N GLU A 141 -8.10 -12.80 5.39
CA GLU A 141 -6.85 -13.58 5.23
C GLU A 141 -6.92 -15.02 5.74
N ASN A 142 -7.84 -15.38 6.64
CA ASN A 142 -7.91 -16.73 7.20
C ASN A 142 -9.36 -17.18 7.38
N GLY A 143 -9.70 -18.39 6.90
CA GLY A 143 -11.03 -18.98 7.07
C GLY A 143 -11.38 -19.20 8.54
N GLY A 144 -11.95 -18.18 9.18
CA GLY A 144 -12.37 -18.18 10.57
C GLY A 144 -13.69 -18.93 10.79
N SER A 145 -13.89 -19.40 12.03
CA SER A 145 -15.15 -20.00 12.47
C SER A 145 -16.31 -19.00 12.32
N TYR A 146 -17.52 -19.49 12.03
CA TYR A 146 -18.74 -18.67 11.86
C TYR A 146 -18.94 -17.63 12.98
N ALA A 147 -18.63 -18.02 14.24
CA ALA A 147 -18.75 -17.12 15.38
C ALA A 147 -17.79 -15.92 15.31
N GLN A 148 -16.57 -16.11 14.79
CA GLN A 148 -15.60 -15.03 14.62
C GLN A 148 -15.95 -14.14 13.43
N ALA A 149 -16.47 -14.73 12.35
CA ALA A 149 -16.96 -13.98 11.19
C ALA A 149 -18.10 -13.02 11.58
N ASN A 150 -18.99 -13.43 12.49
CA ASN A 150 -20.06 -12.58 13.01
C ASN A 150 -19.51 -11.36 13.79
N VAL A 151 -18.57 -11.58 14.72
CA VAL A 151 -17.93 -10.47 15.48
C VAL A 151 -17.21 -9.49 14.54
N HIS A 152 -16.56 -9.99 13.49
CA HIS A 152 -15.93 -9.12 12.49
C HIS A 152 -16.94 -8.37 11.62
N ASN A 153 -18.09 -8.97 11.35
CA ASN A 153 -19.18 -8.30 10.65
C ASN A 153 -19.77 -7.17 11.51
N GLU A 154 -19.91 -7.36 12.82
CA GLU A 154 -20.34 -6.31 13.75
C GLU A 154 -19.38 -5.10 13.71
N VAL A 155 -18.06 -5.32 13.73
CA VAL A 155 -17.07 -4.22 13.60
C VAL A 155 -17.21 -3.49 12.27
N ARG A 156 -17.43 -4.23 11.18
CA ARG A 156 -17.65 -3.65 9.85
C ARG A 156 -18.92 -2.80 9.83
N LEU A 157 -20.02 -3.31 10.39
CA LEU A 157 -21.30 -2.62 10.46
C LEU A 157 -21.19 -1.37 11.35
N ASP A 158 -20.45 -1.41 12.46
CA ASP A 158 -20.20 -0.24 13.30
C ASP A 158 -19.50 0.89 12.52
N ILE A 159 -18.49 0.55 11.73
CA ILE A 159 -17.80 1.52 10.86
C ILE A 159 -18.76 2.07 9.80
N ALA A 160 -19.54 1.19 9.15
CA ALA A 160 -20.50 1.57 8.12
C ALA A 160 -21.61 2.48 8.66
N ASN A 161 -22.17 2.14 9.83
CA ASN A 161 -23.17 2.92 10.54
C ASN A 161 -22.62 4.30 10.93
N TRP A 162 -21.38 4.37 11.41
CA TRP A 162 -20.75 5.64 11.73
C TRP A 162 -20.53 6.53 10.49
N ASP A 163 -20.13 5.95 9.36
CA ASP A 163 -20.05 6.67 8.09
C ASP A 163 -21.44 7.12 7.60
N GLY A 164 -22.46 6.27 7.75
CA GLY A 164 -23.86 6.55 7.47
C GLY A 164 -24.38 7.74 8.29
N MET A 165 -24.11 7.76 9.60
CA MET A 165 -24.48 8.88 10.47
C MET A 165 -23.86 10.21 10.01
N GLN A 166 -22.60 10.21 9.57
CA GLN A 166 -21.96 11.43 9.06
C GLN A 166 -22.53 11.90 7.72
N LEU A 167 -22.88 10.96 6.83
CA LEU A 167 -23.55 11.27 5.59
C LEU A 167 -24.96 11.84 5.85
N ALA A 168 -25.74 11.20 6.71
CA ALA A 168 -27.04 11.67 7.16
C ALA A 168 -26.96 13.10 7.71
N ALA A 169 -26.01 13.37 8.62
CA ALA A 169 -25.80 14.72 9.15
C ALA A 169 -25.52 15.75 8.05
N THR A 170 -24.69 15.37 7.07
CA THR A 170 -24.36 16.25 5.92
C THR A 170 -25.58 16.53 5.05
N PHE A 171 -26.39 15.51 4.75
CA PHE A 171 -27.62 15.68 3.96
C PHE A 171 -28.67 16.50 4.69
N ASN A 172 -28.89 16.22 5.98
CA ASN A 172 -29.86 16.94 6.80
C ASN A 172 -29.51 18.43 6.87
N GLU A 173 -28.24 18.77 7.05
CA GLU A 173 -27.79 20.16 7.17
C GLU A 173 -27.72 20.89 5.81
N GLN A 174 -27.16 20.26 4.77
CA GLN A 174 -26.80 20.96 3.53
C GLN A 174 -27.79 20.77 2.39
N LEU A 175 -28.66 19.77 2.46
CA LEU A 175 -29.66 19.48 1.43
C LEU A 175 -31.07 19.72 1.94
N ILE A 176 -31.47 19.03 3.02
CA ILE A 176 -32.86 19.00 3.46
C ILE A 176 -33.31 20.35 4.02
N ARG A 177 -32.55 20.93 4.96
CA ARG A 177 -32.88 22.25 5.54
C ARG A 177 -32.98 23.34 4.48
N PRO A 178 -31.96 23.57 3.61
CA PRO A 178 -32.05 24.62 2.60
C PRO A 178 -33.16 24.40 1.57
N TYR A 179 -33.43 23.13 1.20
CA TYR A 179 -34.51 22.80 0.27
C TYR A 179 -35.88 23.14 0.85
N ILE A 180 -36.11 22.85 2.14
CA ILE A 180 -37.39 23.14 2.79
C ILE A 180 -37.54 24.64 3.01
N ASP A 181 -36.49 25.32 3.47
CA ASP A 181 -36.49 26.77 3.68
C ASP A 181 -36.82 27.52 2.40
N MET A 182 -36.33 27.05 1.25
CA MET A 182 -36.56 27.68 -0.04
C MET A 182 -37.99 27.47 -0.58
N ASN A 183 -38.63 26.35 -0.27
CA ASN A 183 -39.95 25.99 -0.81
C ASN A 183 -41.11 26.37 0.13
N TRP A 184 -40.94 26.19 1.45
CA TRP A 184 -42.00 26.34 2.45
C TRP A 184 -41.66 27.34 3.57
N GLY A 185 -40.49 27.98 3.51
CA GLY A 185 -40.02 28.87 4.56
C GLY A 185 -39.51 28.12 5.81
N VAL A 186 -39.05 28.89 6.79
CA VAL A 186 -38.47 28.35 8.04
C VAL A 186 -39.53 27.56 8.82
N GLN A 187 -39.21 26.32 9.17
CA GLN A 187 -40.07 25.42 9.93
C GLN A 187 -39.52 25.22 11.35
N GLU A 188 -40.39 24.93 12.32
CA GLU A 188 -39.94 24.54 13.67
C GLU A 188 -39.32 23.14 13.69
N ASN A 189 -39.85 22.23 12.87
CA ASN A 189 -39.40 20.84 12.77
C ASN A 189 -39.09 20.48 11.31
N TYR A 190 -37.88 19.97 11.07
CA TYR A 190 -37.44 19.49 9.76
C TYR A 190 -37.44 17.96 9.73
N PRO A 191 -37.82 17.33 8.61
CA PRO A 191 -37.62 15.91 8.41
C PRO A 191 -36.12 15.57 8.42
N THR A 192 -35.77 14.41 8.95
CA THR A 192 -34.39 13.93 9.05
C THR A 192 -34.25 12.59 8.35
N VAL A 193 -33.19 12.43 7.56
CA VAL A 193 -32.77 11.15 7.01
C VAL A 193 -31.75 10.54 7.98
N SER A 194 -31.92 9.25 8.28
CA SER A 194 -30.92 8.39 8.90
C SER A 194 -30.62 7.22 7.96
N PHE A 195 -29.37 6.76 8.00
CA PHE A 195 -28.95 5.52 7.35
C PHE A 195 -28.65 4.55 8.49
N GLU A 196 -29.62 3.71 8.83
CA GLU A 196 -29.42 2.57 9.72
C GLU A 196 -29.45 1.33 8.82
N GLU A 197 -28.35 0.57 8.77
CA GLU A 197 -28.37 -0.77 8.20
C GLU A 197 -28.83 -1.74 9.31
N GLU A 198 -29.88 -2.54 9.01
CA GLU A 198 -30.31 -3.69 9.83
C GLU A 198 -29.28 -4.83 9.81
#